data_AF-A0A3B9J5N7-F1
#
_entry.id   AF-A0A3B9J5N7-F1
#
_cell.length_a   1.000
_cell.length_b   1.000
_cell.length_c   1.000
_cell.angle_alpha   90.00
_cell.angle_beta   90.00
_cell.angle_gamma   90.00
#
_symmetry.space_group_name_H-M   'P 1'
#
loop_
_entity.id
_entity.type
_entity.pdbx_description
1 polymer ?
#
loop_
_entity_poly.entity_id
_entity_poly.type
_entity_poly.pdbx_seq_one_letter_code
_entity_poly.pdbx_strand_id
1 'polypeptide(L)'
;MSPVASRRSGGRSARRAMREDRVQVGKPFLERKLEPVEVLDEEGLKQIEANAEIILSEVGIAFQDFPEALDLWRAAGAEVQGELVKFPPGLCRSLVQNSAPSEFTQTARNPSRSVHIGGKSTVFAPNYGSPFITDLDNGRRYATLEDFENVVKLTYQLPYLHHSGGTVVEPVDIAVNKRHLDMVYSHLKYSDKPLMGSVTAPERAVDSIELCRLAFGGDLEDRTVLT
;
A
#
# COMPACT_ATOMS: atom_id res chain seq x y z
N MET A 1 -69.05 4.67 -12.68
CA MET A 1 -67.83 5.33 -13.18
C MET A 1 -66.97 5.71 -11.98
N SER A 2 -65.74 5.19 -11.89
CA SER A 2 -64.75 5.64 -10.91
C SER A 2 -64.32 7.10 -11.20
N PRO A 3 -63.70 7.80 -10.24
CA PRO A 3 -62.26 7.64 -10.09
C PRO A 3 -61.80 7.31 -8.67
N VAL A 4 -60.67 6.62 -8.68
CA VAL A 4 -59.92 6.03 -7.58
C VAL A 4 -59.08 7.09 -6.88
N ALA A 5 -58.95 6.98 -5.56
CA ALA A 5 -58.09 7.81 -4.73
C ALA A 5 -56.64 7.81 -5.23
N SER A 6 -56.10 9.01 -5.42
CA SER A 6 -54.70 9.27 -5.76
C SER A 6 -53.75 8.74 -4.68
N ARG A 7 -52.89 7.79 -5.06
CA ARG A 7 -51.85 7.17 -4.24
C ARG A 7 -50.75 8.19 -3.87
N ARG A 8 -50.65 8.53 -2.59
CA ARG A 8 -49.37 8.99 -1.99
C ARG A 8 -48.57 7.77 -1.54
N SER A 9 -47.85 7.11 -2.46
CA SER A 9 -46.96 5.98 -2.12
C SER A 9 -45.47 6.20 -2.41
N GLY A 10 -45.06 7.35 -2.97
CA GLY A 10 -43.65 7.60 -3.33
C GLY A 10 -42.74 8.06 -2.18
N GLY A 11 -43.28 8.58 -1.08
CA GLY A 11 -42.46 9.23 -0.05
C GLY A 11 -41.67 8.28 0.86
N ARG A 12 -42.11 7.02 0.99
CA ARG A 12 -41.46 6.02 1.87
C ARG A 12 -40.36 5.26 1.13
N SER A 13 -40.57 4.94 -0.15
CA SER A 13 -39.54 4.38 -1.03
C SER A 13 -38.44 5.39 -1.35
N ALA A 14 -38.77 6.65 -1.60
CA ALA A 14 -37.79 7.71 -1.81
C ALA A 14 -36.90 7.95 -0.58
N ARG A 15 -37.46 7.90 0.65
CA ARG A 15 -36.68 8.01 1.89
C ARG A 15 -35.84 6.75 2.21
N ARG A 16 -36.24 5.58 1.70
CA ARG A 16 -35.48 4.33 1.82
C ARG A 16 -34.30 4.33 0.86
N ALA A 17 -34.50 4.74 -0.40
CA ALA A 17 -33.42 4.97 -1.37
C ALA A 17 -32.42 6.03 -0.89
N MET A 18 -32.90 7.14 -0.29
CA MET A 18 -32.02 8.15 0.33
C MET A 18 -31.21 7.65 1.54
N ARG A 19 -31.57 6.51 2.13
CA ARG A 19 -30.79 5.83 3.20
C ARG A 19 -29.87 4.74 2.64
N GLU A 20 -30.26 4.10 1.54
CA GLU A 20 -29.45 3.08 0.83
C GLU A 20 -28.31 3.74 0.01
N ASP A 21 -28.47 4.99 -0.43
CA ASP A 21 -27.49 5.75 -1.22
C ASP A 21 -26.37 6.44 -0.41
N ARG A 22 -26.37 6.26 0.92
CA ARG A 22 -25.17 6.54 1.73
C ARG A 22 -24.33 5.27 1.79
N VAL A 23 -23.67 4.94 0.67
CA VAL A 23 -22.36 4.29 0.81
C VAL A 23 -21.57 5.25 1.66
N GLN A 24 -21.43 4.93 2.94
CA GLN A 24 -20.65 5.72 3.85
C GLN A 24 -19.21 5.54 3.37
N VAL A 25 -18.78 6.43 2.47
CA VAL A 25 -17.39 6.52 2.03
C VAL A 25 -16.62 6.70 3.31
N GLY A 26 -16.01 5.61 3.79
CA GLY A 26 -15.15 5.63 4.94
C GLY A 26 -14.12 6.73 4.75
N LYS A 27 -13.69 7.36 5.85
CA LYS A 27 -12.60 8.33 5.76
C LYS A 27 -11.43 7.67 5.01
N PRO A 28 -10.72 8.38 4.14
CA PRO A 28 -9.61 7.80 3.39
C PRO A 28 -8.53 7.25 4.32
N PHE A 29 -8.38 7.79 5.52
CA PHE A 29 -7.50 7.31 6.58
C PHE A 29 -8.03 7.74 7.95
N LEU A 30 -7.47 7.19 9.02
CA LEU A 30 -7.76 7.62 10.39
C LEU A 30 -6.76 8.69 10.84
N GLU A 31 -7.25 9.65 11.62
CA GLU A 31 -6.42 10.60 12.36
C GLU A 31 -6.41 10.19 13.83
N ARG A 32 -5.24 9.83 14.35
CA ARG A 32 -5.06 9.47 15.75
C ARG A 32 -5.29 10.70 16.63
N LYS A 33 -6.22 10.57 17.57
CA LYS A 33 -6.47 11.57 18.63
C LYS A 33 -5.70 11.30 19.92
N LEU A 34 -5.27 10.05 20.08
CA LEU A 34 -4.44 9.60 21.19
C LEU A 34 -2.98 9.67 20.77
N GLU A 35 -2.13 10.06 21.72
CA GLU A 35 -0.69 9.95 21.53
C GLU A 35 -0.26 8.47 21.46
N PRO A 36 0.84 8.15 20.75
CA PRO A 36 1.41 6.82 20.78
C PRO A 36 1.71 6.37 22.23
N VAL A 37 1.56 5.08 22.48
CA VAL A 37 2.03 4.49 23.74
C VAL A 37 3.52 4.27 23.62
N GLU A 38 4.30 4.99 24.44
CA GLU A 38 5.74 4.84 24.52
C GLU A 38 6.10 3.73 25.52
N VAL A 39 6.92 2.78 25.08
CA VAL A 39 7.34 1.62 25.87
C VAL A 39 8.82 1.67 26.28
N LEU A 40 9.56 2.66 25.78
CA LEU A 40 10.96 2.95 26.10
C LEU A 40 11.06 4.39 26.61
N ASP A 41 11.96 4.63 27.53
CA ASP A 41 12.35 6.00 27.91
C ASP A 41 13.43 6.55 26.96
N GLU A 42 13.79 7.81 27.15
CA GLU A 42 14.76 8.53 26.31
C GLU A 42 16.15 7.86 26.29
N GLU A 43 16.58 7.29 27.43
CA GLU A 43 17.86 6.60 27.51
C GLU A 43 17.81 5.27 26.73
N GLY A 44 16.72 4.52 26.86
CA GLY A 44 16.49 3.31 26.07
C GLY A 44 16.46 3.58 24.56
N LEU A 45 15.83 4.67 24.13
CA LEU A 45 15.84 5.09 22.72
C LEU A 45 17.27 5.39 22.23
N LYS A 46 18.03 6.20 22.97
CA LYS A 46 19.44 6.50 22.64
C LYS A 46 20.31 5.26 22.58
N GLN A 47 20.09 4.32 23.49
CA GLN A 47 20.84 3.06 23.51
C GLN A 47 20.56 2.22 22.25
N ILE A 48 19.30 2.12 21.82
CA ILE A 48 18.94 1.42 20.57
C ILE A 48 19.56 2.11 19.36
N GLU A 49 19.47 3.44 19.29
CA GLU A 49 20.08 4.22 18.20
C GLU A 49 21.60 4.03 18.14
N ALA A 50 22.30 4.12 19.26
CA ALA A 50 23.75 3.92 19.31
C ALA A 50 24.16 2.50 18.90
N ASN A 51 23.43 1.48 19.34
CA ASN A 51 23.70 0.09 18.95
C ASN A 51 23.42 -0.16 17.46
N ALA A 52 22.40 0.49 16.89
CA ALA A 52 22.13 0.42 15.45
C ALA A 52 23.28 1.02 14.64
N GLU A 53 23.85 2.15 15.06
CA GLU A 53 25.02 2.76 14.43
C GLU A 53 26.26 1.83 14.51
N ILE A 54 26.45 1.12 15.63
CA ILE A 54 27.52 0.11 15.76
C ILE A 54 27.30 -1.03 14.76
N ILE A 55 26.08 -1.57 14.64
CA ILE A 55 25.77 -2.62 13.66
C ILE A 55 26.08 -2.13 12.25
N LEU A 56 25.63 -0.94 11.88
CA LEU A 56 25.83 -0.38 10.54
C LEU A 56 27.31 -0.11 10.23
N SER A 57 28.08 0.38 11.20
CA SER A 57 29.49 0.77 11.00
C SER A 57 30.47 -0.39 11.15
N GLU A 58 30.25 -1.32 12.07
CA GLU A 58 31.18 -2.42 12.35
C GLU A 58 30.81 -3.72 11.63
N VAL A 59 29.52 -4.05 11.55
CA VAL A 59 29.03 -5.29 10.90
C VAL A 59 28.72 -5.03 9.42
N GLY A 60 27.91 -3.99 9.14
CA GLY A 60 27.48 -3.63 7.80
C GLY A 60 26.27 -4.43 7.28
N ILE A 61 25.86 -4.12 6.05
CA ILE A 61 24.72 -4.73 5.34
C ILE A 61 25.19 -5.20 3.97
N ALA A 62 24.77 -6.42 3.58
CA ALA A 62 25.09 -6.96 2.26
C ALA A 62 24.09 -6.47 1.21
N PHE A 63 24.60 -5.91 0.11
CA PHE A 63 23.84 -5.54 -1.09
C PHE A 63 24.24 -6.50 -2.21
N GLN A 64 23.50 -7.61 -2.32
CA GLN A 64 23.83 -8.75 -3.17
C GLN A 64 23.33 -8.56 -4.60
N ASP A 65 24.12 -9.03 -5.57
CA ASP A 65 23.76 -9.09 -7.00
C ASP A 65 23.31 -7.75 -7.61
N PHE A 66 23.70 -6.62 -7.00
CA PHE A 66 23.29 -5.29 -7.46
C PHE A 66 24.43 -4.26 -7.39
N PRO A 67 25.38 -4.29 -8.36
CA PRO A 67 26.58 -3.44 -8.36
C PRO A 67 26.30 -1.93 -8.32
N GLU A 68 25.20 -1.49 -8.94
CA GLU A 68 24.83 -0.07 -8.97
C GLU A 68 24.53 0.48 -7.57
N ALA A 69 23.90 -0.31 -6.68
CA ALA A 69 23.72 0.12 -5.29
C ALA A 69 25.06 0.27 -4.56
N LEU A 70 26.05 -0.57 -4.86
CA LEU A 70 27.38 -0.45 -4.27
C LEU A 70 28.07 0.85 -4.71
N ASP A 71 27.90 1.25 -5.96
CA ASP A 71 28.42 2.53 -6.47
C ASP A 71 27.74 3.74 -5.81
N LEU A 72 26.41 3.68 -5.65
CA LEU A 72 25.66 4.70 -4.91
C LEU A 72 26.15 4.84 -3.47
N TRP A 73 26.42 3.73 -2.79
CA TRP A 73 26.94 3.75 -1.42
C TRP A 73 28.36 4.29 -1.32
N ARG A 74 29.26 3.92 -2.25
CA ARG A 74 30.61 4.52 -2.33
C ARG A 74 30.53 6.03 -2.53
N ALA A 75 29.67 6.48 -3.44
CA ALA A 75 29.46 7.90 -3.71
C ALA A 75 28.89 8.65 -2.50
N ALA A 76 28.05 8.00 -1.69
CA ALA A 76 27.52 8.53 -0.45
C ALA A 76 28.55 8.52 0.71
N GLY A 77 29.74 7.92 0.52
CA GLY A 77 30.80 7.87 1.52
C GLY A 77 30.80 6.64 2.41
N ALA A 78 30.06 5.59 2.07
CA ALA A 78 30.13 4.30 2.75
C ALA A 78 31.38 3.50 2.33
N GLU A 79 31.86 2.63 3.22
CA GLU A 79 32.94 1.69 2.92
C GLU A 79 32.35 0.42 2.31
N VAL A 80 32.82 0.04 1.11
CA VAL A 80 32.31 -1.12 0.38
C VAL A 80 33.41 -2.17 0.19
N GLN A 81 33.17 -3.39 0.68
CA GLN A 81 34.08 -4.53 0.58
C GLN A 81 33.35 -5.71 -0.06
N GLY A 82 33.61 -5.97 -1.35
CA GLY A 82 32.79 -6.91 -2.12
C GLY A 82 31.33 -6.42 -2.17
N GLU A 83 30.40 -7.24 -1.68
CA GLU A 83 28.98 -6.89 -1.55
C GLU A 83 28.59 -6.36 -0.16
N LEU A 84 29.53 -6.31 0.78
CA LEU A 84 29.29 -5.78 2.12
C LEU A 84 29.50 -4.26 2.15
N VAL A 85 28.52 -3.54 2.68
CA VAL A 85 28.55 -2.09 2.87
C VAL A 85 28.58 -1.77 4.36
N LYS A 86 29.59 -1.03 4.81
CA LYS A 86 29.69 -0.47 6.16
C LYS A 86 29.48 1.03 6.12
N PHE A 87 28.66 1.53 7.04
CA PHE A 87 28.20 2.92 7.04
C PHE A 87 28.92 3.69 8.14
N PRO A 88 29.66 4.77 7.83
CA PRO A 88 30.19 5.65 8.85
C PRO A 88 29.08 6.14 9.79
N PRO A 89 29.35 6.25 11.11
CA PRO A 89 28.35 6.69 12.06
C PRO A 89 27.66 8.00 11.64
N GLY A 90 26.33 7.99 11.64
CA GLY A 90 25.49 9.13 11.27
C GLY A 90 25.27 9.34 9.77
N LEU A 91 25.91 8.57 8.88
CA LEU A 91 25.69 8.69 7.42
C LEU A 91 24.22 8.42 7.07
N CYS A 92 23.69 7.26 7.46
CA CYS A 92 22.31 6.88 7.14
C CYS A 92 21.30 7.87 7.74
N ARG A 93 21.51 8.30 8.99
CA ARG A 93 20.68 9.33 9.64
C ARG A 93 20.66 10.63 8.83
N SER A 94 21.83 11.10 8.42
CA SER A 94 21.96 12.34 7.64
C SER A 94 21.26 12.25 6.29
N LEU A 95 21.41 11.12 5.58
CA LEU A 95 20.71 10.90 4.31
C LEU A 95 19.19 10.96 4.47
N VAL A 96 18.64 10.26 5.47
CA VAL A 96 17.20 10.27 5.77
C VAL A 96 16.73 11.67 6.13
N GLN A 97 17.41 12.36 7.06
CA GLN A 97 17.03 13.71 7.51
C GLN A 97 17.08 14.76 6.41
N ASN A 98 18.01 14.63 5.46
CA ASN A 98 18.19 15.61 4.39
C ASN A 98 17.23 15.42 3.21
N SER A 99 16.67 14.22 3.01
CA SER A 99 15.99 13.87 1.75
C SER A 99 14.61 13.21 1.90
N ALA A 100 14.34 12.53 3.02
CA ALA A 100 13.07 11.82 3.20
C ALA A 100 12.00 12.76 3.76
N PRO A 101 10.82 12.88 3.12
CA PRO A 101 9.71 13.63 3.68
C PRO A 101 9.15 12.91 4.92
N SER A 102 8.83 13.65 5.98
CA SER A 102 8.18 13.10 7.18
C SER A 102 6.72 12.71 6.93
N GLU A 103 6.10 13.32 5.91
CA GLU A 103 4.71 13.10 5.51
C GLU A 103 4.56 13.26 3.99
N PHE A 104 3.72 12.43 3.37
CA PHE A 104 3.38 12.56 1.96
C PHE A 104 1.97 12.02 1.67
N THR A 105 1.40 12.40 0.54
CA THR A 105 0.10 11.86 0.08
C THR A 105 0.34 10.77 -0.97
N GLN A 106 -0.16 9.57 -0.70
CA GLN A 106 -0.31 8.56 -1.74
C GLN A 106 -1.64 8.81 -2.46
N THR A 107 -1.53 9.21 -3.73
CA THR A 107 -2.66 9.62 -4.54
C THR A 107 -3.38 8.40 -5.11
N ALA A 108 -4.69 8.30 -4.85
CA ALA A 108 -5.54 7.28 -5.44
C ALA A 108 -6.17 7.78 -6.75
N ARG A 109 -6.57 6.85 -7.63
CA ARG A 109 -7.25 7.19 -8.89
C ARG A 109 -8.52 8.00 -8.67
N ASN A 110 -9.25 7.72 -7.57
CA ASN A 110 -10.26 8.61 -7.04
C ASN A 110 -9.60 9.49 -5.95
N PRO A 111 -9.38 10.79 -6.18
CA PRO A 111 -8.67 11.65 -5.23
C PRO A 111 -9.34 11.75 -3.85
N SER A 112 -10.64 11.48 -3.75
CA SER A 112 -11.34 11.45 -2.45
C SER A 112 -10.91 10.28 -1.55
N ARG A 113 -10.16 9.32 -2.10
CA ARG A 113 -9.59 8.16 -1.40
C ARG A 113 -8.07 8.22 -1.23
N SER A 114 -7.42 9.30 -1.68
CA SER A 114 -6.00 9.50 -1.44
C SER A 114 -5.69 9.48 0.05
N VAL A 115 -4.58 8.87 0.43
CA VAL A 115 -4.22 8.66 1.84
C VAL A 115 -3.01 9.47 2.23
N HIS A 116 -3.03 9.96 3.46
CA HIS A 116 -1.89 10.65 4.06
C HIS A 116 -1.02 9.66 4.82
N ILE A 117 0.26 9.60 4.48
CA ILE A 117 1.27 8.74 5.09
C ILE A 117 2.16 9.60 5.99
N GLY A 118 2.32 9.18 7.25
CA GLY A 118 3.09 9.91 8.26
C GLY A 118 2.21 10.64 9.28
N GLY A 119 2.88 11.36 10.20
CA GLY A 119 2.23 12.16 11.24
C GLY A 119 1.25 11.37 12.12
N LYS A 120 0.06 11.92 12.33
CA LYS A 120 -1.03 11.29 13.11
C LYS A 120 -1.92 10.36 12.27
N SER A 121 -1.59 10.14 11.00
CA SER A 121 -2.41 9.29 10.13
C SER A 121 -2.24 7.81 10.42
N THR A 122 -3.27 7.03 10.13
CA THR A 122 -3.23 5.56 10.14
C THR A 122 -4.02 5.03 8.94
N VAL A 123 -3.33 4.30 8.08
CA VAL A 123 -3.85 3.66 6.87
C VAL A 123 -3.85 2.16 7.10
N PHE A 124 -4.96 1.50 6.76
CA PHE A 124 -5.09 0.05 6.89
C PHE A 124 -5.15 -0.54 5.49
N ALA A 125 -4.30 -1.53 5.24
CA ALA A 125 -4.26 -2.34 4.03
C ALA A 125 -4.62 -3.79 4.39
N PRO A 126 -5.12 -4.58 3.43
CA PRO A 126 -5.27 -6.03 3.62
C PRO A 126 -3.91 -6.72 3.79
N ASN A 127 -3.95 -8.04 4.04
CA ASN A 127 -2.76 -8.89 4.09
C ASN A 127 -1.96 -8.84 2.77
N TYR A 128 -0.72 -9.32 2.83
CA TYR A 128 0.19 -9.37 1.68
C TYR A 128 0.94 -10.71 1.63
N GLY A 129 1.02 -11.34 0.45
CA GLY A 129 1.91 -12.45 0.12
C GLY A 129 1.41 -13.87 0.44
N SER A 130 0.15 -14.04 0.82
CA SER A 130 -0.38 -15.37 1.18
C SER A 130 -0.57 -16.25 -0.05
N PRO A 131 0.06 -17.44 -0.15
CA PRO A 131 -0.11 -18.32 -1.32
C PRO A 131 -1.36 -19.21 -1.25
N PHE A 132 -1.99 -19.27 -0.08
CA PHE A 132 -3.19 -20.06 0.17
C PHE A 132 -4.33 -19.15 0.59
N ILE A 133 -5.55 -19.51 0.19
CA ILE A 133 -6.81 -18.93 0.67
C ILE A 133 -7.59 -19.98 1.44
N THR A 134 -8.45 -19.53 2.34
CA THR A 134 -9.42 -20.38 3.05
C THR A 134 -10.80 -19.79 2.92
N ASP A 135 -11.77 -20.59 2.46
CA ASP A 135 -13.19 -20.23 2.41
C ASP A 135 -14.04 -21.33 3.09
N LEU A 136 -15.33 -21.04 3.30
CA LEU A 136 -16.25 -21.95 4.02
C LEU A 136 -16.66 -23.18 3.20
N ASP A 137 -16.56 -23.11 1.88
CA ASP A 137 -17.09 -24.13 0.96
C ASP A 137 -16.01 -25.15 0.55
N ASN A 138 -14.78 -24.69 0.36
CA ASN A 138 -13.66 -25.43 -0.21
C ASN A 138 -12.48 -25.59 0.77
N GLY A 139 -12.53 -24.95 1.94
CA GLY A 139 -11.46 -25.00 2.93
C GLY A 139 -10.17 -24.34 2.44
N ARG A 140 -9.01 -24.83 2.89
CA ARG A 140 -7.69 -24.27 2.54
C ARG A 140 -7.19 -24.82 1.20
N ARG A 141 -6.90 -23.94 0.25
CA ARG A 141 -6.41 -24.27 -1.10
C ARG A 141 -5.47 -23.19 -1.63
N TYR A 142 -4.78 -23.47 -2.73
CA TYR A 142 -4.08 -22.42 -3.48
C TYR A 142 -5.10 -21.41 -4.02
N ALA A 143 -4.69 -20.15 -4.06
CA ALA A 143 -5.54 -19.09 -4.57
C ALA A 143 -5.45 -18.94 -6.09
N THR A 144 -6.54 -18.46 -6.66
CA THR A 144 -6.67 -18.14 -8.09
C THR A 144 -6.74 -16.62 -8.29
N LEU A 145 -6.75 -16.18 -9.56
CA LEU A 145 -7.03 -14.77 -9.88
C LEU A 145 -8.43 -14.37 -9.40
N GLU A 146 -9.42 -15.27 -9.47
CA GLU A 146 -10.77 -15.00 -8.96
C GLU A 146 -10.75 -14.70 -7.45
N ASP A 147 -9.98 -15.46 -6.68
CA ASP A 147 -9.81 -15.20 -5.25
C ASP A 147 -9.17 -13.84 -5.00
N PHE A 148 -8.15 -13.48 -5.78
CA PHE A 148 -7.50 -12.16 -5.72
C PHE A 148 -8.52 -11.05 -5.95
N GLU A 149 -9.28 -11.13 -7.06
CA GLU A 149 -10.32 -10.15 -7.38
C GLU A 149 -11.38 -10.04 -6.28
N ASN A 150 -11.80 -11.17 -5.71
CA ASN A 150 -12.78 -11.20 -4.63
C ASN A 150 -12.26 -10.50 -3.37
N VAL A 151 -11.00 -10.73 -2.99
CA VAL A 151 -10.38 -10.02 -1.86
C VAL A 151 -10.25 -8.51 -2.14
N VAL A 152 -9.94 -8.10 -3.38
CA VAL A 152 -9.94 -6.68 -3.76
C VAL A 152 -11.34 -6.08 -3.63
N LYS A 153 -12.38 -6.74 -4.15
CA LYS A 153 -13.78 -6.29 -4.06
C LYS A 153 -14.26 -6.19 -2.60
N LEU A 154 -13.93 -7.18 -1.78
CA LEU A 154 -14.23 -7.16 -0.34
C LEU A 154 -13.50 -6.03 0.37
N THR A 155 -12.21 -5.87 0.10
CA THR A 155 -11.40 -4.77 0.65
C THR A 155 -11.98 -3.43 0.26
N TYR A 156 -12.45 -3.26 -0.98
CA TYR A 156 -13.09 -2.04 -1.45
C TYR A 156 -14.36 -1.71 -0.66
N GLN A 157 -15.22 -2.70 -0.41
CA GLN A 157 -16.48 -2.54 0.33
C GLN A 157 -16.29 -2.22 1.82
N LEU A 158 -15.17 -2.64 2.43
CA LEU A 158 -14.90 -2.39 3.84
C LEU A 158 -14.54 -0.92 4.09
N PRO A 159 -15.29 -0.19 4.95
CA PRO A 159 -15.10 1.25 5.15
C PRO A 159 -13.84 1.61 5.96
N TYR A 160 -13.24 0.64 6.65
CA TYR A 160 -12.05 0.83 7.49
C TYR A 160 -10.77 0.23 6.89
N LEU A 161 -10.85 -0.37 5.70
CA LEU A 161 -9.66 -0.63 4.89
C LEU A 161 -9.49 0.54 3.93
N HIS A 162 -8.38 1.24 4.09
CA HIS A 162 -8.10 2.52 3.45
C HIS A 162 -7.39 2.32 2.10
N HIS A 163 -6.60 1.25 2.03
CA HIS A 163 -5.72 0.93 0.92
C HIS A 163 -6.12 -0.42 0.31
N SER A 164 -6.06 -0.55 -1.01
CA SER A 164 -6.50 -1.76 -1.71
C SER A 164 -5.57 -2.95 -1.52
N GLY A 165 -4.31 -2.71 -1.18
CA GLY A 165 -3.27 -3.72 -0.97
C GLY A 165 -2.33 -3.85 -2.17
N GLY A 166 -1.60 -4.96 -2.20
CA GLY A 166 -0.79 -5.40 -3.34
C GLY A 166 -1.02 -6.89 -3.59
N THR A 167 -0.11 -7.74 -3.13
CA THR A 167 -0.30 -9.19 -3.27
C THR A 167 -1.28 -9.72 -2.21
N VAL A 168 -2.57 -9.38 -2.30
CA VAL A 168 -3.57 -9.77 -1.27
C VAL A 168 -3.71 -11.28 -1.13
N VAL A 169 -3.43 -12.01 -2.21
CA VAL A 169 -3.19 -13.46 -2.23
C VAL A 169 -2.38 -13.76 -3.49
N GLU A 170 -1.69 -14.90 -3.58
CA GLU A 170 -0.91 -15.27 -4.77
C GLU A 170 -1.78 -16.06 -5.77
N PRO A 171 -2.10 -15.55 -6.97
CA PRO A 171 -2.89 -16.28 -7.97
C PRO A 171 -2.02 -17.31 -8.72
N VAL A 172 -2.16 -18.59 -8.38
CA VAL A 172 -1.30 -19.65 -8.93
C VAL A 172 -1.75 -20.19 -10.30
N ASP A 173 -2.97 -19.85 -10.71
CA ASP A 173 -3.57 -20.19 -12.00
C ASP A 173 -3.07 -19.30 -13.16
N ILE A 174 -2.35 -18.22 -12.86
CA ILE A 174 -1.66 -17.37 -13.83
C ILE A 174 -0.16 -17.63 -13.80
N ALA A 175 0.48 -17.65 -14.99
CA ALA A 175 1.93 -17.81 -15.12
C ALA A 175 2.70 -16.78 -14.29
N VAL A 176 3.74 -17.21 -13.58
CA VAL A 176 4.54 -16.40 -12.64
C VAL A 176 5.06 -15.10 -13.27
N ASN A 177 5.47 -15.15 -14.53
CA ASN A 177 6.01 -14.00 -15.25
C ASN A 177 4.96 -13.01 -15.76
N LYS A 178 3.66 -13.28 -15.57
CA LYS A 178 2.55 -12.46 -16.08
C LYS A 178 1.60 -11.98 -14.99
N ARG A 179 1.48 -12.73 -13.88
CA ARG A 179 0.46 -12.49 -12.86
C ARG A 179 0.47 -11.09 -12.24
N HIS A 180 1.61 -10.41 -12.22
CA HIS A 180 1.69 -9.02 -11.72
C HIS A 180 0.81 -8.07 -12.53
N LEU A 181 0.67 -8.30 -13.85
CA LEU A 181 -0.19 -7.50 -14.72
C LEU A 181 -1.66 -7.64 -14.30
N ASP A 182 -2.13 -8.88 -14.11
CA ASP A 182 -3.50 -9.18 -13.70
C ASP A 182 -3.80 -8.68 -12.28
N MET A 183 -2.83 -8.78 -11.38
CA MET A 183 -2.95 -8.31 -9.99
C MET A 183 -3.09 -6.79 -9.91
N VAL A 184 -2.19 -6.03 -10.55
CA VAL A 184 -2.26 -4.56 -10.57
C VAL A 184 -3.51 -4.09 -11.30
N TYR A 185 -3.84 -4.71 -12.44
CA TYR A 185 -5.09 -4.42 -13.16
C TYR A 185 -6.33 -4.66 -12.29
N SER A 186 -6.36 -5.74 -11.50
CA SER A 186 -7.47 -6.05 -10.61
C SER A 186 -7.68 -4.96 -9.55
N HIS A 187 -6.61 -4.45 -8.94
CA HIS A 187 -6.69 -3.29 -8.05
C HIS A 187 -7.28 -2.06 -8.74
N LEU A 188 -6.80 -1.73 -9.94
CA LEU A 188 -7.25 -0.55 -10.69
C LEU A 188 -8.70 -0.66 -11.15
N LYS A 189 -9.14 -1.87 -11.51
CA LYS A 189 -10.48 -2.14 -12.05
C LYS A 189 -11.54 -2.26 -10.96
N TYR A 190 -11.26 -3.01 -9.89
CA TYR A 190 -12.27 -3.35 -8.88
C TYR A 190 -12.21 -2.46 -7.64
N SER A 191 -11.25 -1.54 -7.57
CA SER A 191 -11.11 -0.56 -6.49
C SER A 191 -10.71 0.80 -7.04
N ASP A 192 -11.02 1.85 -6.29
CA ASP A 192 -10.51 3.21 -6.49
C ASP A 192 -9.75 3.74 -5.27
N LYS A 193 -9.42 2.84 -4.32
CA LYS A 193 -8.47 3.06 -3.22
C LYS A 193 -7.02 3.07 -3.76
N PRO A 194 -6.04 3.63 -3.03
CA PRO A 194 -4.63 3.49 -3.40
C PRO A 194 -4.20 2.01 -3.40
N LEU A 195 -3.11 1.70 -4.11
CA LEU A 195 -2.61 0.34 -4.34
C LEU A 195 -1.08 0.27 -4.24
N MET A 196 -0.57 -0.95 -4.06
CA MET A 196 0.86 -1.27 -4.10
C MET A 196 1.28 -1.79 -5.48
N GLY A 197 2.55 -1.57 -5.82
CA GLY A 197 3.15 -2.08 -7.06
C GLY A 197 3.66 -3.51 -6.92
N SER A 198 4.01 -4.14 -8.05
CA SER A 198 4.73 -5.40 -8.03
C SER A 198 6.22 -5.17 -7.77
N VAL A 199 6.78 -5.96 -6.85
CA VAL A 199 8.20 -5.89 -6.43
C VAL A 199 8.99 -7.16 -6.77
N THR A 200 8.41 -8.06 -7.56
CA THR A 200 8.97 -9.40 -7.78
C THR A 200 10.07 -9.46 -8.86
N ALA A 201 10.21 -8.41 -9.67
CA ALA A 201 11.33 -8.16 -10.58
C ALA A 201 11.32 -6.69 -11.04
N PRO A 202 12.46 -6.10 -11.45
CA PRO A 202 12.54 -4.69 -11.86
C PRO A 202 11.56 -4.32 -12.97
N GLU A 203 11.44 -5.14 -14.00
CA GLU A 203 10.53 -4.92 -15.13
C GLU A 203 9.06 -4.92 -14.70
N ARG A 204 8.72 -5.64 -13.62
CA ARG A 204 7.34 -5.70 -13.10
C ARG A 204 7.00 -4.48 -12.26
N ALA A 205 8.00 -3.87 -11.62
CA ALA A 205 7.87 -2.55 -11.02
C ALA A 205 7.61 -1.49 -12.10
N VAL A 206 8.36 -1.53 -13.21
CA VAL A 206 8.13 -0.66 -14.39
C VAL A 206 6.72 -0.87 -14.96
N ASP A 207 6.29 -2.11 -15.17
CA ASP A 207 4.93 -2.42 -15.64
C ASP A 207 3.85 -1.86 -14.70
N SER A 208 4.08 -1.91 -13.39
CA SER A 208 3.14 -1.35 -12.39
C SER A 208 3.01 0.17 -12.53
N ILE A 209 4.13 0.86 -12.75
CA ILE A 209 4.15 2.31 -13.02
C ILE A 209 3.40 2.62 -14.31
N GLU A 210 3.64 1.87 -15.38
CA GLU A 210 2.97 2.06 -16.67
C GLU A 210 1.46 1.82 -16.61
N LEU A 211 1.02 0.77 -15.90
CA LEU A 211 -0.42 0.53 -15.66
C LEU A 211 -1.07 1.67 -14.88
N CYS A 212 -0.38 2.22 -13.87
CA CYS A 212 -0.86 3.39 -13.15
C CYS A 212 -0.89 4.63 -14.04
N ARG A 213 0.17 4.88 -14.83
CA ARG A 213 0.22 5.98 -15.80
C ARG A 213 -1.01 5.95 -16.73
N LEU A 214 -1.34 4.77 -17.28
CA LEU A 214 -2.55 4.59 -18.10
C LEU A 214 -3.83 4.87 -17.30
N ALA A 215 -3.96 4.33 -16.09
CA ALA A 215 -5.16 4.46 -15.28
C ALA A 215 -5.41 5.88 -14.73
N PHE A 216 -4.34 6.67 -14.57
CA PHE A 216 -4.38 8.06 -14.12
C PHE A 216 -4.49 9.07 -15.27
N GLY A 217 -4.60 8.60 -16.51
CA GLY A 217 -4.87 9.44 -17.69
C GLY A 217 -3.62 10.00 -18.35
N GLY A 218 -2.45 9.40 -18.13
CA GLY A 218 -1.17 9.85 -18.69
C GLY A 218 -0.17 10.18 -17.61
N ASP A 219 0.48 11.34 -17.73
CA ASP A 219 1.54 11.76 -16.83
C ASP A 219 1.13 11.68 -15.34
N LEU A 220 2.03 11.15 -14.52
CA LEU A 220 1.83 11.03 -13.09
C LEU A 220 2.18 12.33 -12.36
N GLU A 221 2.83 13.30 -13.01
CA GLU A 221 3.14 14.63 -12.43
C GLU A 221 3.84 14.51 -11.06
N ASP A 222 4.81 13.60 -10.97
CA ASP A 222 5.55 13.26 -9.74
C ASP A 222 4.70 12.79 -8.55
N ARG A 223 3.40 12.49 -8.76
CA ARG A 223 2.52 11.98 -7.70
C ARG A 223 2.95 10.58 -7.29
N THR A 224 3.06 10.35 -5.98
CA THR A 224 3.19 9.01 -5.41
C THR A 224 1.87 8.25 -5.56
N VAL A 225 1.76 7.40 -6.58
CA VAL A 225 0.54 6.60 -6.87
C VAL A 225 0.66 5.12 -6.50
N LEU A 226 1.88 4.68 -6.16
CA LEU A 226 2.22 3.32 -5.74
C LEU A 226 3.06 3.37 -4.46
N THR A 227 2.98 2.29 -3.69
CA THR A 227 3.87 1.96 -2.56
C THR A 227 4.39 0.54 -2.71
#